data_AF-A0A5S3UEU3-F1
#
_entry.id   AF-A0A5S3UEU3-F1
#
_cell.length_a   1.000
_cell.length_b   1.000
_cell.length_c   1.000
_cell.angle_alpha   90.00
_cell.angle_beta   90.00
_cell.angle_gamma   90.00
#
_symmetry.space_group_name_H-M   'P 1'
#
loop_
_entity.id
_entity.type
_entity.pdbx_description
1 polymer ?
#
loop_
_entity_poly.entity_id
_entity_poly.type
_entity_poly.pdbx_seq_one_letter_code
_entity_poly.pdbx_strand_id
1 'polypeptide(L)'
;MGFIITLVVYSLFSYIVVFIVFRKSRIKKEFDFNSGYYKEDGKELVRIEDISQFLVISHYCSGGSSYPYTAFQFGFYSKQSKMYVLMDHSSYSSIKRDVQMISERLNVPYEILNEHDKYKPNPIRAF
;
A
#
# COMPACT_ATOMS: atom_id res chain seq x y z
N MET A 1 -39.14 24.83 -14.88
CA MET A 1 -37.70 24.97 -15.19
C MET A 1 -36.83 25.16 -13.94
N GLY A 2 -37.17 26.03 -12.99
CA GLY A 2 -36.33 26.29 -11.81
C GLY A 2 -35.99 25.04 -10.98
N PHE A 3 -36.95 24.14 -10.74
CA PHE A 3 -36.74 22.93 -9.92
C PHE A 3 -35.70 21.95 -10.51
N ILE A 4 -35.66 21.79 -11.84
CA ILE A 4 -34.71 20.90 -12.51
C ILE A 4 -33.29 21.45 -12.40
N ILE A 5 -33.13 22.77 -12.53
CA ILE A 5 -31.82 23.44 -12.43
C ILE A 5 -31.26 23.26 -11.01
N THR A 6 -32.08 23.45 -9.97
CA THR A 6 -31.64 23.28 -8.58
C THR A 6 -31.17 21.85 -8.29
N LEU A 7 -31.86 20.85 -8.84
CA LEU A 7 -31.54 19.44 -8.62
C LEU A 7 -30.21 19.05 -9.30
N VAL A 8 -29.95 19.56 -10.50
CA VAL A 8 -28.67 19.35 -11.22
C VAL A 8 -27.51 20.02 -10.47
N VAL A 9 -27.69 21.24 -9.97
CA VAL A 9 -26.66 21.95 -9.20
C VAL A 9 -26.35 21.22 -7.89
N TYR A 10 -27.36 20.70 -7.19
CA TYR A 10 -27.17 19.93 -5.95
C TYR A 10 -26.43 18.60 -6.20
N SER A 11 -26.73 17.93 -7.32
CA SER A 11 -26.05 16.70 -7.73
C SER A 11 -24.57 16.96 -8.05
N LEU A 12 -24.25 18.03 -8.77
CA LEU A 12 -22.86 18.42 -9.05
C LEU A 12 -22.11 18.81 -7.77
N PHE A 13 -22.76 19.57 -6.88
CA PHE A 13 -22.14 19.99 -5.62
C PHE A 13 -21.85 18.81 -4.70
N SER A 14 -22.81 17.89 -4.53
CA SER A 14 -22.61 16.67 -3.73
C SER A 14 -21.51 15.78 -4.29
N TYR A 15 -21.42 15.63 -5.62
CA TYR A 15 -20.32 14.91 -6.25
C TYR A 15 -18.95 15.54 -5.94
N ILE A 16 -18.83 16.87 -6.01
CA ILE A 16 -17.60 17.60 -5.70
C ILE A 16 -17.21 17.43 -4.23
N VAL A 17 -18.17 17.54 -3.30
CA VAL A 17 -17.92 17.37 -1.86
C VAL A 17 -17.43 15.95 -1.56
N VAL A 18 -18.10 14.94 -2.10
CA VAL A 18 -17.69 13.53 -2.00
C VAL A 18 -16.28 13.36 -2.57
N PHE A 19 -16.03 13.85 -3.78
CA PHE A 19 -14.71 13.77 -4.41
C PHE A 19 -13.60 14.40 -3.57
N ILE A 20 -13.83 15.58 -2.97
CA ILE A 20 -12.85 16.26 -2.11
C ILE A 20 -12.60 15.48 -0.82
N VAL A 21 -13.65 14.99 -0.16
CA VAL A 21 -13.54 14.21 1.08
C VAL A 21 -12.78 12.90 0.83
N PHE A 22 -13.11 12.18 -0.23
CA PHE A 22 -12.41 10.93 -0.60
C PHE A 22 -10.97 11.18 -1.06
N ARG A 23 -10.68 12.30 -1.73
CA ARG A 23 -9.31 12.67 -2.11
C ARG A 23 -8.44 12.98 -0.90
N LYS A 24 -9.00 13.61 0.14
CA LYS A 24 -8.29 13.93 1.39
C LYS A 24 -7.97 12.68 2.23
N SER A 25 -8.65 11.57 1.99
CA SER A 25 -8.49 10.32 2.76
C SER A 25 -7.34 9.42 2.26
N ARG A 26 -6.69 9.75 1.13
CA ARG A 26 -5.57 8.94 0.62
C ARG A 26 -4.31 9.24 1.42
N ILE A 27 -3.92 8.29 2.28
CA ILE A 27 -2.65 8.31 3.03
C ILE A 27 -1.49 8.43 2.04
N LYS A 28 -0.69 9.49 2.16
CA LYS A 28 0.52 9.69 1.36
C LYS A 28 1.65 8.89 1.98
N LYS A 29 2.22 7.95 1.23
CA LYS A 29 3.36 7.12 1.65
C LYS A 29 4.60 7.53 0.87
N GLU A 30 5.71 7.78 1.55
CA GLU A 30 6.94 8.22 0.88
C GLU A 30 8.21 7.71 1.59
N PHE A 31 9.25 7.45 0.79
CA PHE A 31 10.61 7.22 1.27
C PHE A 31 11.39 8.52 1.10
N ASP A 32 11.62 9.24 2.19
CA ASP A 32 12.37 10.48 2.19
C ASP A 32 13.84 10.18 2.48
N PHE A 33 14.62 10.08 1.41
CA PHE A 33 16.06 9.81 1.46
C PHE A 33 16.87 10.95 2.07
N ASN A 34 16.34 12.18 2.11
CA ASN A 34 17.04 13.32 2.69
C ASN A 34 16.97 13.28 4.21
N SER A 35 15.80 12.95 4.77
CA SER A 35 15.64 12.76 6.22
C SER A 35 16.06 11.37 6.69
N GLY A 36 16.09 10.38 5.80
CA GLY A 36 16.38 8.99 6.13
C GLY A 36 15.18 8.22 6.69
N TYR A 37 13.95 8.71 6.46
CA TYR A 37 12.73 8.12 7.00
C TYR A 37 11.73 7.70 5.92
N TYR A 38 11.04 6.61 6.19
CA TYR A 38 9.73 6.32 5.63
C TYR A 38 8.66 7.11 6.38
N LYS A 39 7.80 7.79 5.62
CA LYS A 39 6.75 8.67 6.14
C LYS A 39 5.37 8.25 5.64
N GLU A 40 4.38 8.36 6.52
CA GLU A 40 2.97 8.33 6.18
C GLU A 40 2.31 9.65 6.59
N ASP A 41 1.65 10.32 5.64
CA ASP A 41 1.07 11.66 5.81
C ASP A 41 2.03 12.68 6.43
N GLY A 42 3.30 12.61 5.99
CA GLY A 42 4.37 13.49 6.45
C GLY A 42 4.92 13.15 7.84
N LYS A 43 4.39 12.14 8.53
CA LYS A 43 4.90 11.67 9.83
C LYS A 43 5.98 10.64 9.62
N GLU A 44 7.12 10.83 10.28
CA GLU A 44 8.24 9.88 10.32
C GLU A 44 7.84 8.64 11.12
N LEU A 45 7.83 7.47 10.46
CA LEU A 45 7.41 6.22 11.09
C LEU A 45 8.54 5.22 11.26
N VAL A 46 9.41 5.07 10.25
CA VAL A 46 10.47 4.07 10.25
C VAL A 46 11.71 4.69 9.62
N ARG A 47 12.87 4.55 10.26
CA ARG A 47 14.14 4.90 9.60
C ARG A 47 14.39 3.93 8.46
N ILE A 48 14.84 4.42 7.32
CA ILE A 48 15.10 3.60 6.13
C ILE A 48 16.11 2.48 6.45
N GLU A 49 17.13 2.76 7.26
CA GLU A 49 18.12 1.78 7.74
C GLU A 49 17.53 0.66 8.62
N ASP A 50 16.34 0.85 9.17
CA ASP A 50 15.64 -0.12 10.00
C ASP A 50 14.68 -1.00 9.20
N ILE A 51 14.63 -0.83 7.87
CA ILE A 51 13.90 -1.73 6.98
C ILE A 51 14.73 -2.99 6.78
N SER A 52 14.20 -4.14 7.19
CA SER A 52 14.92 -5.42 7.15
C SER A 52 14.62 -6.25 5.91
N GLN A 53 13.38 -6.18 5.40
CA GLN A 53 12.94 -7.01 4.29
C GLN A 53 11.73 -6.40 3.58
N PHE A 54 11.69 -6.49 2.25
CA PHE A 54 10.50 -6.22 1.44
C PHE A 54 9.69 -7.49 1.16
N LEU A 55 8.38 -7.35 0.99
CA LEU A 55 7.48 -8.49 0.80
C LEU A 55 6.40 -8.19 -0.21
N VAL A 56 6.17 -9.17 -1.09
CA VAL A 56 5.01 -9.24 -1.96
C VAL A 56 4.20 -10.46 -1.56
N ILE A 57 2.99 -10.27 -1.04
CA ILE A 57 2.13 -11.34 -0.54
C ILE A 57 0.96 -11.51 -1.48
N SER A 58 0.75 -12.71 -2.01
CA SER A 58 -0.42 -13.04 -2.82
C SER A 58 -1.59 -13.49 -1.94
N HIS A 59 -2.78 -12.96 -2.20
CA HIS A 59 -4.02 -13.28 -1.53
C HIS A 59 -5.04 -13.80 -2.56
N TYR A 60 -5.63 -14.96 -2.31
CA TYR A 60 -6.66 -15.51 -3.20
C TYR A 60 -8.05 -15.01 -2.77
N CYS A 61 -8.68 -14.22 -3.63
CA CYS A 61 -9.98 -13.62 -3.37
C CYS A 61 -11.08 -14.47 -4.01
N SER A 62 -11.81 -15.24 -3.20
CA SER A 62 -12.93 -16.09 -3.65
C SER A 62 -14.32 -15.63 -3.17
N GLY A 63 -14.39 -14.78 -2.15
CA GLY A 63 -15.62 -14.54 -1.37
C GLY A 63 -16.48 -13.33 -1.73
N GLY A 64 -16.18 -12.56 -2.79
CA GLY A 64 -16.88 -11.28 -3.05
C GLY A 64 -17.00 -10.84 -4.52
N SER A 65 -16.48 -11.63 -5.46
CA SER A 65 -16.54 -11.34 -6.90
C SER A 65 -17.13 -12.54 -7.64
N SER A 66 -17.80 -12.29 -8.77
CA SER A 66 -18.36 -13.35 -9.63
C SER A 66 -17.29 -14.31 -10.18
N TYR A 67 -16.02 -13.88 -10.17
CA TYR A 67 -14.87 -14.67 -10.58
C TYR A 67 -13.76 -14.55 -9.54
N PRO A 68 -13.18 -15.66 -9.10
CA PRO A 68 -12.04 -15.61 -8.19
C PRO A 68 -10.81 -15.02 -8.88
N TYR A 69 -9.99 -14.31 -8.12
CA TYR A 69 -8.75 -13.71 -8.61
C TYR A 69 -7.68 -13.69 -7.52
N THR A 70 -6.43 -13.47 -7.91
CA THR A 70 -5.32 -13.28 -6.97
C THR A 70 -4.98 -11.80 -6.89
N ALA A 71 -5.07 -11.24 -5.69
CA ALA A 71 -4.59 -9.90 -5.37
C ALA A 71 -3.21 -9.98 -4.72
N PHE A 72 -2.47 -8.88 -4.74
CA PHE A 72 -1.13 -8.79 -4.17
C PHE A 72 -1.02 -7.60 -3.23
N GLN A 73 -0.36 -7.83 -2.10
CA GLN A 73 0.00 -6.83 -1.10
C GLN A 73 1.51 -6.61 -1.16
N PHE A 74 1.95 -5.35 -1.19
CA PHE A 74 3.35 -4.97 -1.11
C PHE A 74 3.60 -4.24 0.22
N GLY A 75 4.62 -4.66 0.95
CA GLY A 75 5.02 -4.03 2.21
C GLY A 75 6.45 -4.34 2.59
N PHE A 76 6.81 -3.96 3.82
CA PHE A 76 8.12 -4.26 4.40
C PHE A 76 8.01 -4.54 5.90
N TYR A 77 9.02 -5.20 6.44
CA TYR A 77 9.24 -5.33 7.88
C TYR A 77 10.29 -4.32 8.35
N SER A 78 10.05 -3.74 9.53
CA SER A 78 11.11 -3.08 10.28
C SER A 78 11.91 -4.11 11.09
N LYS A 79 13.09 -3.72 11.58
CA LYS A 79 13.90 -4.52 12.54
C LYS A 79 13.15 -4.87 13.82
N GLN A 80 12.07 -4.15 14.16
CA GLN A 80 11.19 -4.47 15.29
C GLN A 80 10.11 -5.51 14.92
N SER A 81 10.26 -6.20 13.79
CA SER A 81 9.28 -7.16 13.26
C SER A 81 7.87 -6.60 13.02
N LYS A 82 7.75 -5.27 12.88
CA LYS A 82 6.49 -4.61 12.56
C LYS A 82 6.33 -4.51 11.05
N MET A 83 5.18 -4.96 10.55
CA MET A 83 4.84 -4.90 9.13
C MET A 83 4.24 -3.53 8.77
N TYR A 84 4.69 -2.95 7.66
CA TYR A 84 4.15 -1.75 7.05
C TYR A 84 3.66 -2.08 5.64
N VAL A 85 2.43 -1.67 5.32
CA VAL A 85 1.80 -1.94 4.02
C VAL A 85 1.99 -0.73 3.14
N LEU A 86 2.61 -0.89 1.97
CA LEU A 86 2.78 0.18 1.00
C LEU A 86 1.61 0.22 0.02
N MET A 87 1.32 -0.92 -0.58
CA MET A 87 0.22 -1.11 -1.51
C MET A 87 -0.56 -2.35 -1.09
N ASP A 88 -1.88 -2.24 -1.13
CA ASP A 88 -2.77 -3.35 -0.83
C ASP A 88 -3.68 -3.60 -2.02
N HIS A 89 -4.10 -4.85 -2.20
CA HIS A 89 -5.10 -5.26 -3.18
C HIS A 89 -4.80 -4.83 -4.63
N SER A 90 -3.58 -5.09 -5.10
CA SER A 90 -3.12 -4.71 -6.45
C SER A 90 -2.77 -5.92 -7.33
N SER A 91 -2.47 -5.67 -8.60
CA SER A 91 -1.97 -6.71 -9.52
C SER A 91 -0.45 -6.88 -9.36
N TYR A 92 0.06 -8.09 -9.61
CA TYR A 92 1.50 -8.33 -9.57
C TYR A 92 2.26 -7.45 -10.57
N SER A 93 1.72 -7.23 -11.77
CA SER A 93 2.33 -6.35 -12.79
C SER A 93 2.50 -4.91 -12.31
N SER A 94 1.58 -4.41 -11.48
CA SER A 94 1.66 -3.06 -10.91
C SER A 94 2.72 -2.98 -9.82
N ILE A 95 2.87 -4.02 -8.99
CA ILE A 95 3.80 -4.02 -7.85
C ILE A 95 5.24 -4.36 -8.27
N LYS A 96 5.42 -5.25 -9.25
CA LYS A 96 6.73 -5.85 -9.56
C LYS A 96 7.82 -4.81 -9.83
N ARG A 97 7.50 -3.78 -10.62
CA ARG A 97 8.46 -2.72 -10.95
C ARG A 97 8.86 -1.91 -9.71
N ASP A 98 7.88 -1.55 -8.89
CA ASP A 98 8.09 -0.72 -7.70
C ASP A 98 8.90 -1.47 -6.65
N VAL A 99 8.59 -2.74 -6.40
CA VAL A 99 9.35 -3.53 -5.43
C VAL A 99 10.80 -3.73 -5.88
N GLN A 100 11.04 -4.03 -7.17
CA GLN A 100 12.39 -4.19 -7.71
C GLN A 100 13.20 -2.90 -7.53
N MET A 101 12.65 -1.77 -8.00
CA MET A 101 13.31 -0.48 -7.91
C MET A 101 13.64 -0.06 -6.47
N ILE A 102 12.70 -0.26 -5.53
CA ILE A 102 12.92 0.12 -4.12
C ILE A 102 13.91 -0.84 -3.45
N SER A 103 13.80 -2.15 -3.72
CA SER A 103 14.71 -3.16 -3.17
C SER A 103 16.16 -2.91 -3.58
N GLU A 104 16.40 -2.59 -4.85
CA GLU A 104 17.72 -2.24 -5.39
C GLU A 104 18.24 -0.94 -4.78
N ARG A 105 17.38 0.09 -4.73
CA ARG A 105 17.76 1.41 -4.21
C ARG A 105 18.14 1.39 -2.72
N LEU A 106 17.49 0.54 -1.94
CA LEU A 106 17.75 0.39 -0.51
C LEU A 106 18.74 -0.73 -0.19
N ASN A 107 19.12 -1.53 -1.18
CA ASN A 107 19.92 -2.74 -1.00
C ASN A 107 19.29 -3.69 0.05
N VAL A 108 17.96 -3.80 0.03
CA VAL A 108 17.18 -4.67 0.93
C VAL A 108 16.46 -5.72 0.07
N PRO A 109 16.64 -7.03 0.34
CA PRO A 109 16.01 -8.07 -0.46
C PRO A 109 14.49 -8.05 -0.32
N TYR A 110 13.81 -8.51 -1.37
CA TYR A 110 12.37 -8.76 -1.33
C TYR A 110 12.05 -10.25 -1.50
N GLU A 111 10.97 -10.69 -0.87
CA GLU A 111 10.47 -12.07 -0.97
C GLU A 111 9.02 -12.06 -1.46
N ILE A 112 8.68 -13.04 -2.30
CA ILE A 112 7.31 -13.25 -2.75
C ILE A 112 6.73 -14.42 -1.96
N LEU A 113 5.61 -14.19 -1.29
CA LEU A 113 4.97 -15.15 -0.39
C LEU A 113 3.52 -15.38 -0.78
N ASN A 114 3.01 -16.56 -0.45
CA ASN A 114 1.58 -16.76 -0.36
C ASN A 114 1.06 -16.27 1.01
N GLU A 115 -0.22 -15.91 1.10
CA GLU A 115 -0.87 -15.46 2.34
C GLU A 115 -0.66 -16.42 3.51
N HIS A 116 -0.73 -17.73 3.24
CA HIS A 116 -0.49 -18.77 4.24
C HIS A 116 0.95 -18.83 4.75
N ASP A 117 1.91 -18.31 3.97
CA ASP A 117 3.33 -18.31 4.33
C ASP A 117 3.76 -17.05 5.07
N LYS A 118 2.88 -16.03 5.17
CA LYS A 118 3.15 -14.77 5.86
C LYS A 118 3.62 -14.97 7.30
N TYR A 119 3.05 -15.96 7.99
CA TYR A 119 3.32 -16.24 9.40
C TYR A 119 4.48 -17.21 9.65
N LYS A 120 5.09 -17.76 8.59
CA LYS A 120 6.22 -18.67 8.76
C LYS A 120 7.42 -17.92 9.35
N PRO A 121 8.13 -18.51 10.33
CA PRO A 121 9.39 -17.98 10.80
C PRO A 121 10.36 -17.89 9.61
N ASN A 122 10.89 -16.71 9.33
CA ASN A 122 11.92 -16.51 8.32
C ASN A 122 13.23 -16.17 9.05
N PRO A 123 14.37 -16.82 8.74
CA PRO A 123 15.65 -16.56 9.39
C PRO A 123 16.15 -15.10 9.26
N ILE A 124 15.68 -14.34 8.26
CA ILE A 124 15.93 -12.89 8.13
C ILE A 124 15.08 -12.08 9.13
N ARG A 125 13.94 -12.61 9.58
CA ARG A 125 13.03 -12.02 10.59
C ARG A 125 13.40 -12.38 12.03
N ALA A 126 14.39 -13.27 12.23
CA ALA A 126 14.82 -13.71 13.54
C ALA A 126 15.94 -12.81 14.06
N PHE A 127 15.57 -11.68 14.66
CA PHE A 127 16.45 -10.85 15.48
C PHE A 127 15.68 -10.35 16.71
#